data_AF-A0A9E0IN08-F1
#
_entry.id   AF-A0A9E0IN08-F1
#
_cell.length_a   1.000
_cell.length_b   1.000
_cell.length_c   1.000
_cell.angle_alpha   90.00
_cell.angle_beta   90.00
_cell.angle_gamma   90.00
#
_symmetry.space_group_name_H-M   'P 1'
#
loop_
_entity.id
_entity.type
_entity.pdbx_description
1 polymer ?
#
loop_
_entity_poly.entity_id
_entity_poly.type
_entity_poly.pdbx_seq_one_letter_code
_entity_poly.pdbx_strand_id
1 'polypeptide(L)'
;MSQKFQAAVNQREDVSYVKLAGVIDEDNQLGELVDQIPSGTAVIDLGEIERINSCGVRDWVNWLSRLEGQRTKVVLVECSPAIVAQINLVNNFTGSGVVKSFYVPYFCPECDEEKVLLVEATDMGPAPHEPPTCRCDECDLVMDFDDMPDSYFAFLGNSRRMAEPDKVHSAMRSLAPNKAGGDDGKGKIRSRVSSPAITGGAKSASLPSVPSLPSISRSTGSAPGGPPLGRATGSNPGGAGKGSPSRPGYPGHAGNPGMSSPHMMAAGAGSMADRAPVTQPRGSAMIYALVGVLVVLIAVLGYLVVTK
;
A
#
# COMPACT_ATOMS: atom_id res chain seq x y z
N MET A 1 29.16 -7.84 1.84
CA MET A 1 28.52 -9.16 2.03
C MET A 1 27.14 -8.89 2.58
N SER A 2 26.09 -9.53 2.04
CA SER A 2 24.72 -9.38 2.55
C SER A 2 24.66 -9.86 4.01
N GLN A 3 23.99 -9.15 4.91
CA GLN A 3 23.83 -9.66 6.27
C GLN A 3 22.88 -10.86 6.27
N LYS A 4 23.29 -11.95 6.93
CA LYS A 4 22.44 -13.13 7.11
C LYS A 4 21.22 -12.76 7.96
N PHE A 5 20.06 -13.33 7.64
CA PHE A 5 18.85 -13.22 8.45
C PHE A 5 19.13 -13.51 9.94
N GLN A 6 18.58 -12.64 10.80
CA GLN A 6 18.60 -12.78 12.25
C GLN A 6 17.23 -12.38 12.81
N ALA A 7 16.78 -13.10 13.83
CA ALA A 7 15.54 -12.80 14.54
C ALA A 7 15.73 -12.92 16.05
N ALA A 8 15.05 -12.04 16.80
CA ALA A 8 14.96 -12.11 18.25
C ALA A 8 13.51 -11.87 18.70
N VAL A 9 12.96 -12.80 19.49
CA VAL A 9 11.61 -12.69 20.06
C VAL A 9 11.72 -12.45 21.57
N ASN A 10 11.10 -11.36 22.04
CA ASN A 10 10.99 -11.03 23.46
C ASN A 10 9.52 -10.90 23.83
N GLN A 11 9.02 -11.76 24.73
CA GLN A 11 7.63 -11.72 25.18
C GLN A 11 7.48 -10.98 26.50
N ARG A 12 6.42 -10.16 26.63
CA ARG A 12 5.91 -9.64 27.89
C ARG A 12 4.39 -9.62 27.87
N GLU A 13 3.77 -10.31 28.82
CA GLU A 13 2.32 -10.41 28.94
C GLU A 13 1.68 -10.89 27.61
N ASP A 14 0.68 -10.15 27.10
CA ASP A 14 -0.03 -10.41 25.84
C ASP A 14 0.69 -9.80 24.61
N VAL A 15 1.97 -9.44 24.74
CA VAL A 15 2.75 -8.77 23.69
C VAL A 15 4.06 -9.49 23.38
N SER A 16 4.31 -9.76 22.11
CA SER A 16 5.57 -10.29 21.58
C SER A 16 6.27 -9.21 20.78
N TYR A 17 7.48 -8.81 21.19
CA TYR A 17 8.37 -7.98 20.37
C TYR A 17 9.24 -8.87 19.50
N VAL A 18 9.14 -8.73 18.19
CA VAL A 18 9.84 -9.54 17.20
C VAL A 18 10.76 -8.61 16.42
N LYS A 19 12.06 -8.66 16.69
CA LYS A 19 13.05 -7.89 15.93
C LYS A 19 13.63 -8.75 14.82
N LEU A 20 13.56 -8.28 13.59
CA LEU A 20 14.09 -8.95 12.41
C LEU A 20 15.20 -8.10 11.77
N ALA A 21 16.30 -8.75 11.37
CA ALA A 21 17.48 -8.08 10.83
C ALA A 21 18.12 -8.86 9.67
N GLY A 22 18.85 -8.16 8.81
CA GLY A 22 19.53 -8.72 7.64
C GLY A 22 18.61 -8.85 6.44
N VAL A 23 18.68 -9.98 5.74
CA VAL A 23 17.94 -10.21 4.49
C VAL A 23 16.92 -11.33 4.62
N ILE A 24 15.72 -11.08 4.08
CA ILE A 24 14.65 -12.07 3.99
C ILE A 24 14.70 -12.69 2.58
N ASP A 25 15.39 -13.81 2.46
CA ASP A 25 15.52 -14.61 1.23
C ASP A 25 15.10 -16.07 1.47
N GLU A 26 15.61 -17.03 0.71
CA GLU A 26 15.30 -18.46 0.85
C GLU A 26 15.67 -19.03 2.24
N ASP A 27 16.65 -18.45 2.94
CA ASP A 27 17.16 -18.93 4.23
C ASP A 27 16.57 -18.15 5.43
N ASN A 28 15.39 -17.52 5.26
CA ASN A 28 14.79 -16.60 6.24
C ASN A 28 14.30 -17.23 7.56
N GLN A 29 14.10 -18.55 7.64
CA GLN A 29 13.65 -19.27 8.84
C GLN A 29 12.38 -18.71 9.55
N LEU A 30 11.59 -17.81 8.95
CA LEU A 30 10.44 -17.16 9.61
C LEU A 30 9.41 -18.16 10.14
N GLY A 31 9.24 -19.29 9.45
CA GLY A 31 8.38 -20.38 9.86
C GLY A 31 8.69 -20.96 11.25
N GLU A 32 9.95 -20.87 11.72
CA GLU A 32 10.40 -21.33 13.04
C GLU A 32 10.01 -20.36 14.18
N LEU A 33 9.61 -19.12 13.84
CA LEU A 33 9.20 -18.11 14.82
C LEU A 33 7.72 -18.21 15.19
N VAL A 34 6.90 -18.96 14.43
CA VAL A 34 5.43 -19.04 14.63
C VAL A 34 5.08 -19.50 16.05
N ASP A 35 5.70 -20.58 16.52
CA ASP A 35 5.41 -21.14 17.84
C ASP A 35 6.02 -20.32 19.00
N GLN A 36 6.86 -19.33 18.69
CA GLN A 36 7.44 -18.38 19.65
C GLN A 36 6.59 -17.12 19.84
N ILE A 37 5.57 -16.92 19.01
CA ILE A 37 4.74 -15.70 18.97
C ILE A 37 3.27 -16.08 19.22
N PRO A 38 2.86 -16.26 20.49
CA PRO A 38 1.51 -16.68 20.85
C PRO A 38 0.44 -15.63 20.47
N SER A 39 -0.83 -16.03 20.60
CA SER A 39 -1.99 -15.14 20.49
C SER A 39 -1.83 -13.91 21.37
N GLY A 40 -2.18 -12.73 20.85
CA GLY A 40 -2.00 -11.45 21.54
C GLY A 40 -1.70 -10.34 20.54
N THR A 41 -0.67 -9.54 20.82
CA THR A 41 -0.15 -8.52 19.89
C THR A 41 1.33 -8.79 19.55
N ALA A 42 1.65 -8.91 18.26
CA ALA A 42 3.02 -8.98 17.78
C ALA A 42 3.46 -7.59 17.28
N VAL A 43 4.44 -6.99 17.95
CA VAL A 43 5.13 -5.78 17.50
C VAL A 43 6.37 -6.22 16.74
N ILE A 44 6.34 -6.10 15.42
CA ILE A 44 7.40 -6.59 14.53
C ILE A 44 8.26 -5.40 14.10
N ASP A 45 9.48 -5.34 14.63
CA ASP A 45 10.52 -4.38 14.27
C ASP A 45 11.25 -4.84 13.00
N LEU A 46 11.15 -4.00 11.99
CA LEU A 46 11.67 -4.22 10.64
C LEU A 46 12.76 -3.21 10.26
N GLY A 47 13.32 -2.49 11.24
CA GLY A 47 14.32 -1.46 11.02
C GLY A 47 15.61 -2.00 10.42
N GLU A 48 16.01 -3.23 10.78
CA GLU A 48 17.27 -3.83 10.33
C GLU A 48 17.11 -4.76 9.12
N ILE A 49 15.95 -4.76 8.45
CA ILE A 49 15.78 -5.47 7.17
C ILE A 49 16.39 -4.65 6.03
N GLU A 50 17.50 -5.15 5.49
CA GLU A 50 18.22 -4.55 4.35
C GLU A 50 17.53 -4.84 3.02
N ARG A 51 17.03 -6.06 2.84
CA ARG A 51 16.51 -6.55 1.56
C ARG A 51 15.54 -7.71 1.77
N ILE A 52 14.61 -7.87 0.83
CA ILE A 52 13.72 -9.02 0.73
C ILE A 52 13.60 -9.44 -0.75
N ASN A 53 13.63 -10.75 -1.03
CA ASN A 53 13.47 -11.29 -2.39
C ASN A 53 12.09 -11.95 -2.59
N SER A 54 11.81 -12.47 -3.79
CA SER A 54 10.49 -13.07 -4.11
C SER A 54 10.16 -14.33 -3.30
N CYS A 55 11.15 -15.11 -2.86
CA CYS A 55 10.95 -16.23 -1.94
C CYS A 55 10.67 -15.71 -0.52
N GLY A 56 11.46 -14.75 -0.04
CA GLY A 56 11.23 -14.07 1.23
C GLY A 56 9.86 -13.39 1.32
N VAL A 57 9.37 -12.74 0.26
CA VAL A 57 8.00 -12.18 0.18
C VAL A 57 6.95 -13.26 0.38
N ARG A 58 7.10 -14.42 -0.26
CA ARG A 58 6.15 -15.54 -0.12
C ARG A 58 6.11 -16.05 1.32
N ASP A 59 7.29 -16.26 1.91
CA ASP A 59 7.42 -16.82 3.25
C ASP A 59 6.96 -15.82 4.32
N TRP A 60 7.23 -14.53 4.12
CA TRP A 60 6.69 -13.42 4.91
C TRP A 60 5.16 -13.41 4.93
N VAL A 61 4.50 -13.44 3.76
CA VAL A 61 3.03 -13.44 3.68
C VAL A 61 2.44 -14.70 4.31
N ASN A 62 3.07 -15.87 4.09
CA ASN A 62 2.68 -17.13 4.73
C ASN A 62 2.85 -17.08 6.26
N TRP A 63 3.92 -16.47 6.76
CA TRP A 63 4.22 -16.32 8.17
C TRP A 63 3.21 -15.41 8.87
N LEU A 64 2.96 -14.21 8.34
CA LEU A 64 1.91 -13.32 8.85
C LEU A 64 0.54 -14.01 8.89
N SER A 65 0.17 -14.74 7.83
CA SER A 65 -1.09 -15.48 7.75
C SER A 65 -1.23 -16.55 8.86
N ARG A 66 -0.12 -17.14 9.32
CA ARG A 66 -0.12 -18.09 10.44
C ARG A 66 -0.33 -17.39 11.79
N LEU A 67 0.35 -16.26 12.02
CA LEU A 67 0.16 -15.44 13.22
C LEU A 67 -1.30 -14.96 13.33
N GLU A 68 -1.88 -14.50 12.23
CA GLU A 68 -3.29 -14.10 12.16
C GLU A 68 -4.25 -15.27 12.44
N GLY A 69 -3.93 -16.46 11.94
CA GLY A 69 -4.67 -17.70 12.25
C GLY A 69 -4.67 -18.06 13.75
N GLN A 70 -3.61 -17.70 14.47
CA GLN A 70 -3.51 -17.81 15.94
C GLN A 70 -4.19 -16.65 16.69
N ARG A 71 -4.86 -15.74 15.98
CA ARG A 71 -5.49 -14.49 16.48
C ARG A 71 -4.48 -13.45 16.98
N THR A 72 -3.23 -13.50 16.53
CA THR A 72 -2.21 -12.50 16.86
C THR A 72 -2.41 -11.26 16.01
N LYS A 73 -2.53 -10.09 16.66
CA LYS A 73 -2.64 -8.78 16.00
C LYS A 73 -1.24 -8.30 15.62
N VAL A 74 -1.01 -8.03 14.35
CA VAL A 74 0.31 -7.61 13.86
C VAL A 74 0.43 -6.09 13.79
N VAL A 75 1.46 -5.54 14.41
CA VAL A 75 1.86 -4.13 14.33
C VAL A 75 3.29 -4.07 13.81
N LEU A 76 3.47 -3.50 12.62
CA LEU A 76 4.78 -3.31 12.00
C LEU A 76 5.35 -1.95 12.45
N VAL A 77 6.56 -1.96 13.02
CA VAL A 77 7.27 -0.76 13.47
C VAL A 77 8.61 -0.64 12.75
N GLU A 78 9.07 0.60 12.59
CA GLU A 78 10.36 0.92 12.00
C GLU A 78 10.58 0.30 10.60
N CYS A 79 9.52 0.17 9.78
CA CYS A 79 9.61 -0.41 8.43
C CYS A 79 10.71 0.24 7.59
N SER A 80 11.74 -0.52 7.21
CA SER A 80 12.83 -0.05 6.34
C SER A 80 12.32 0.31 4.93
N PRO A 81 13.08 1.09 4.13
CA PRO A 81 12.70 1.40 2.74
C PRO A 81 12.43 0.16 1.89
N ALA A 82 13.22 -0.92 2.08
CA ALA A 82 13.01 -2.21 1.41
C ALA A 82 11.66 -2.84 1.74
N ILE A 83 11.18 -2.68 2.98
CA ILE A 83 9.86 -3.14 3.43
C ILE A 83 8.75 -2.23 2.88
N VAL A 84 8.92 -0.90 2.93
CA VAL A 84 7.94 0.05 2.37
C VAL A 84 7.71 -0.22 0.87
N ALA A 85 8.78 -0.48 0.12
CA ALA A 85 8.69 -0.88 -1.28
C ALA A 85 7.81 -2.14 -1.49
N GLN A 86 7.94 -3.17 -0.65
CA GLN A 86 7.05 -4.35 -0.75
C GLN A 86 5.61 -4.08 -0.30
N ILE A 87 5.40 -3.21 0.70
CA ILE A 87 4.05 -2.81 1.14
C ILE A 87 3.28 -2.13 -0.01
N ASN A 88 3.97 -1.33 -0.84
CA ASN A 88 3.41 -0.70 -2.03
C ASN A 88 3.26 -1.66 -3.23
N LEU A 89 4.24 -2.54 -3.45
CA LEU A 89 4.30 -3.43 -4.63
C LEU A 89 3.46 -4.70 -4.50
N VAL A 90 3.34 -5.27 -3.29
CA VAL A 90 2.81 -6.63 -3.07
C VAL A 90 1.45 -6.59 -2.36
N ASN A 91 0.44 -7.15 -3.02
CA ASN A 91 -0.89 -7.33 -2.43
C ASN A 91 -0.82 -8.20 -1.17
N ASN A 92 -1.55 -7.78 -0.13
CA ASN A 92 -1.59 -8.43 1.19
C ASN A 92 -0.22 -8.56 1.90
N PHE A 93 0.80 -7.78 1.53
CA PHE A 93 2.10 -7.83 2.22
C PHE A 93 2.01 -7.56 3.73
N THR A 94 1.07 -6.72 4.17
CA THR A 94 0.82 -6.45 5.61
C THR A 94 -0.20 -7.40 6.24
N GLY A 95 -0.87 -8.27 5.46
CA GLY A 95 -2.05 -9.00 5.90
C GLY A 95 -3.16 -8.06 6.40
N SER A 96 -3.74 -8.41 7.55
CA SER A 96 -4.58 -7.56 8.42
C SER A 96 -3.77 -6.66 9.37
N GLY A 97 -2.45 -6.81 9.40
CA GLY A 97 -1.53 -6.02 10.21
C GLY A 97 -1.45 -4.55 9.81
N VAL A 98 -0.97 -3.74 10.75
CA VAL A 98 -0.93 -2.28 10.66
C VAL A 98 0.49 -1.73 10.75
N VAL A 99 0.84 -0.78 9.91
CA VAL A 99 2.08 0.00 9.96
C VAL A 99 1.91 1.13 10.98
N LYS A 100 2.81 1.19 11.95
CA LYS A 100 2.88 2.27 12.95
C LYS A 100 3.93 3.32 12.57
N SER A 101 5.10 2.89 12.12
CA SER A 101 6.22 3.75 11.76
C SER A 101 7.10 3.14 10.68
N PHE A 102 7.78 4.00 9.92
CA PHE A 102 8.56 3.64 8.74
C PHE A 102 9.69 4.65 8.50
N TYR A 103 10.72 4.23 7.77
CA TYR A 103 11.94 4.99 7.51
C TYR A 103 11.92 5.65 6.12
N VAL A 104 11.76 6.97 6.06
CA VAL A 104 11.75 7.77 4.83
C VAL A 104 13.21 8.05 4.39
N PRO A 105 13.62 7.70 3.15
CA PRO A 105 15.00 7.89 2.66
C PRO A 105 15.29 9.32 2.17
N TYR A 106 16.52 9.78 2.41
CA TYR A 106 17.02 11.08 1.97
C TYR A 106 18.49 10.99 1.54
N PHE A 107 18.88 11.85 0.62
CA PHE A 107 20.24 12.01 0.12
C PHE A 107 20.74 13.45 0.30
N CYS A 108 22.01 13.63 0.69
CA CYS A 108 22.63 14.94 0.82
C CYS A 108 23.55 15.21 -0.39
N PRO A 109 23.18 16.10 -1.33
CA PRO A 109 24.00 16.37 -2.51
C PRO A 109 25.34 17.06 -2.22
N GLU A 110 25.53 17.60 -1.02
CA GLU A 110 26.76 18.31 -0.61
C GLU A 110 27.75 17.39 0.10
N CYS A 111 27.27 16.37 0.83
CA CYS A 111 28.12 15.39 1.52
C CYS A 111 28.26 14.05 0.77
N ASP A 112 27.41 13.78 -0.23
CA ASP A 112 27.29 12.46 -0.90
C ASP A 112 26.86 11.33 0.07
N GLU A 113 25.99 11.68 1.04
CA GLU A 113 25.60 10.81 2.17
C GLU A 113 24.10 10.51 2.22
N GLU A 114 23.77 9.27 2.58
CA GLU A 114 22.40 8.75 2.72
C GLU A 114 21.92 8.73 4.18
N LYS A 115 20.66 9.12 4.40
CA LYS A 115 20.06 9.15 5.74
C LYS A 115 18.61 8.67 5.68
N VAL A 116 18.17 7.95 6.72
CA VAL A 116 16.76 7.61 6.89
C VAL A 116 16.14 8.30 8.10
N LEU A 117 14.91 8.77 7.92
CA LEU A 117 14.12 9.48 8.92
C LEU A 117 12.98 8.59 9.42
N LEU A 118 12.94 8.26 10.72
CA LEU A 118 11.81 7.53 11.27
C LEU A 118 10.59 8.45 11.43
N VAL A 119 9.48 8.07 10.80
CA VAL A 119 8.21 8.80 10.80
C VAL A 119 7.07 7.89 11.25
N GLU A 120 6.10 8.43 11.99
CA GLU A 120 4.87 7.71 12.33
C GLU A 120 3.85 7.81 11.19
N ALA A 121 3.17 6.71 10.86
CA ALA A 121 2.15 6.70 9.80
C ALA A 121 1.01 7.71 10.06
N THR A 122 0.70 7.98 11.33
CA THR A 122 -0.33 8.95 11.75
C THR A 122 0.09 10.42 11.56
N ASP A 123 1.38 10.71 11.43
CA ASP A 123 1.92 12.07 11.45
C ASP A 123 2.07 12.66 10.03
N MET A 124 1.89 11.84 9.00
CA MET A 124 2.00 12.17 7.57
C MET A 124 0.87 13.05 7.00
N GLY A 125 -0.03 13.56 7.84
CA GLY A 125 -1.13 14.44 7.45
C GLY A 125 -2.16 13.82 6.49
N PRO A 126 -3.07 14.63 5.92
CA PRO A 126 -3.98 14.20 4.87
C PRO A 126 -3.24 14.03 3.52
N ALA A 127 -3.80 13.24 2.61
CA ALA A 127 -3.28 13.12 1.25
C ALA A 127 -3.48 14.42 0.42
N PRO A 128 -2.59 14.76 -0.53
CA PRO A 128 -1.35 14.04 -0.88
C PRO A 128 -0.30 14.13 0.24
N HIS A 129 0.40 13.04 0.49
CA HIS A 129 1.40 12.96 1.56
C HIS A 129 2.73 13.54 1.08
N GLU A 130 3.28 14.50 1.80
CA GLU A 130 4.56 15.13 1.51
C GLU A 130 5.67 14.56 2.42
N PRO A 131 6.90 14.36 1.92
CA PRO A 131 8.02 13.93 2.75
C PRO A 131 8.35 15.02 3.80
N PRO A 132 8.54 14.67 5.08
CA PRO A 132 8.98 15.63 6.09
C PRO A 132 10.33 16.27 5.74
N THR A 133 10.65 17.43 6.34
CA THR A 133 11.98 18.03 6.15
C THR A 133 13.04 17.25 6.94
N CYS A 134 14.10 16.81 6.25
CA CYS A 134 15.29 16.22 6.85
C CYS A 134 16.49 17.18 6.72
N ARG A 135 17.42 17.15 7.68
CA ARG A 135 18.70 17.88 7.61
C ARG A 135 19.87 16.90 7.72
N CYS A 136 20.96 17.18 7.01
CA CYS A 136 22.20 16.40 7.09
C CYS A 136 22.87 16.58 8.46
N ASP A 137 23.43 15.50 9.03
CA ASP A 137 24.11 15.55 10.32
C ASP A 137 25.51 16.19 10.25
N GLU A 138 26.08 16.34 9.05
CA GLU A 138 27.41 16.93 8.85
C GLU A 138 27.38 18.42 8.47
N CYS A 139 26.56 18.80 7.49
CA CYS A 139 26.51 20.16 6.95
C CYS A 139 25.27 20.97 7.37
N ASP A 140 24.32 20.38 8.13
CA ASP A 140 23.01 20.93 8.53
C ASP A 140 22.08 21.35 7.37
N LEU A 141 22.49 21.21 6.11
CA LEU A 141 21.65 21.56 4.95
C LEU A 141 20.46 20.60 4.84
N VAL A 142 19.38 21.09 4.23
CA VAL A 142 18.18 20.27 3.94
C VAL A 142 18.57 19.19 2.93
N MET A 143 18.19 17.95 3.22
CA MET A 143 18.44 16.81 2.34
C MET A 143 17.29 16.61 1.36
N ASP A 144 17.61 16.13 0.16
CA ASP A 144 16.63 15.76 -0.85
C ASP A 144 15.96 14.43 -0.47
N PHE A 145 14.67 14.29 -0.75
CA PHE A 145 13.95 13.03 -0.57
C PHE A 145 14.30 12.07 -1.73
N ASP A 146 14.77 10.87 -1.40
CA ASP A 146 15.37 9.92 -2.36
C ASP A 146 14.38 8.85 -2.87
N ASP A 147 13.14 9.27 -3.15
CA ASP A 147 12.13 8.46 -3.85
C ASP A 147 11.08 9.40 -4.49
N MET A 148 10.05 8.86 -5.13
CA MET A 148 8.90 9.60 -5.65
C MET A 148 7.75 9.57 -4.63
N PRO A 149 7.25 10.72 -4.11
CA PRO A 149 6.28 10.75 -3.02
C PRO A 149 5.00 9.95 -3.29
N ASP A 150 4.45 10.09 -4.50
CA ASP A 150 3.21 9.41 -4.92
C ASP A 150 3.30 7.88 -4.84
N SER A 151 4.46 7.28 -5.19
CA SER A 151 4.68 5.84 -5.10
C SER A 151 5.10 5.40 -3.71
N TYR A 152 5.94 6.19 -3.03
CA TYR A 152 6.50 5.82 -1.73
C TYR A 152 5.45 5.84 -0.61
N PHE A 153 4.62 6.89 -0.57
CA PHE A 153 3.58 7.05 0.46
C PHE A 153 2.24 6.40 0.10
N ALA A 154 2.13 5.71 -1.04
CA ALA A 154 0.87 5.12 -1.54
C ALA A 154 0.14 4.23 -0.52
N PHE A 155 0.88 3.48 0.31
CA PHE A 155 0.28 2.60 1.33
C PHE A 155 -0.53 3.33 2.40
N LEU A 156 -0.25 4.62 2.67
CA LEU A 156 -0.96 5.42 3.67
C LEU A 156 -2.41 5.71 3.26
N GLY A 157 -2.69 5.76 1.95
CA GLY A 157 -4.05 5.89 1.42
C GLY A 157 -4.99 4.71 1.77
N ASN A 158 -4.44 3.60 2.25
CA ASN A 158 -5.22 2.45 2.73
C ASN A 158 -5.31 2.46 4.26
N SER A 159 -6.31 3.15 4.80
CA SER A 159 -6.52 3.33 6.24
C SER A 159 -6.60 2.03 7.06
N ARG A 160 -6.91 0.88 6.45
CA ARG A 160 -6.82 -0.44 7.10
C ARG A 160 -5.40 -0.77 7.58
N ARG A 161 -4.38 -0.17 6.97
CA ARG A 161 -2.95 -0.39 7.27
C ARG A 161 -2.40 0.55 8.34
N MET A 162 -3.20 1.43 8.96
CA MET A 162 -2.71 2.38 9.97
C MET A 162 -3.01 1.89 11.40
N ALA A 163 -2.04 2.01 12.30
CA ALA A 163 -2.17 1.54 13.67
C ALA A 163 -2.81 2.60 14.60
N GLU A 164 -3.81 2.21 15.40
CA GLU A 164 -4.38 3.12 16.41
C GLU A 164 -3.38 3.43 17.54
N PRO A 165 -3.17 4.72 17.90
CA PRO A 165 -2.13 5.12 18.85
C PRO A 165 -2.17 4.43 20.22
N ASP A 166 -3.35 4.26 20.81
CA ASP A 166 -3.50 3.81 22.21
C ASP A 166 -3.13 2.34 22.41
N LYS A 167 -3.52 1.49 21.45
CA LYS A 167 -3.24 0.04 21.47
C LYS A 167 -1.74 -0.21 21.31
N VAL A 168 -1.07 0.57 20.46
CA VAL A 168 0.37 0.43 20.24
C VAL A 168 1.17 1.07 21.38
N HIS A 169 0.78 2.22 21.91
CA HIS A 169 1.44 2.80 23.08
C HIS A 169 1.38 1.87 24.30
N SER A 170 0.26 1.17 24.50
CA SER A 170 0.13 0.17 25.56
C SER A 170 1.12 -0.99 25.37
N ALA A 171 1.20 -1.51 24.13
CA ALA A 171 2.12 -2.59 23.78
C ALA A 171 3.61 -2.18 23.86
N MET A 172 3.97 -0.98 23.40
CA MET A 172 5.36 -0.49 23.48
C MET A 172 5.78 -0.13 24.91
N ARG A 173 4.83 0.35 25.75
CA ARG A 173 5.10 0.73 27.15
C ARG A 173 5.41 -0.47 28.03
N SER A 174 4.76 -1.63 27.85
CA SER A 174 5.07 -2.85 28.61
C SER A 174 6.46 -3.41 28.24
N LEU A 175 6.91 -3.19 27.00
CA LEU A 175 8.15 -3.71 26.45
C LEU A 175 9.38 -2.84 26.63
N ALA A 176 9.23 -1.55 26.96
CA ALA A 176 10.36 -0.64 27.14
C ALA A 176 11.39 -1.22 28.13
N PRO A 177 12.64 -1.52 27.71
CA PRO A 177 13.73 -1.73 28.64
C PRO A 177 14.06 -0.38 29.28
N ASN A 178 14.42 -0.38 30.57
CA ASN A 178 14.68 0.84 31.36
C ASN A 178 15.77 1.73 30.72
N LYS A 179 15.39 2.63 29.82
CA LYS A 179 16.11 3.88 29.55
C LYS A 179 15.66 4.90 30.57
N ALA A 180 16.34 4.92 31.72
CA ALA A 180 16.30 6.06 32.62
C ALA A 180 16.84 7.29 31.87
N GLY A 181 16.06 8.37 31.86
CA GLY A 181 16.34 9.56 31.05
C GLY A 181 15.05 10.10 30.46
N GLY A 182 14.31 10.87 31.27
CA GLY A 182 13.08 11.52 30.82
C GLY A 182 13.36 12.65 29.82
N ASP A 183 12.46 12.81 28.87
CA ASP A 183 12.20 14.07 28.18
C ASP A 183 10.74 14.06 27.72
N ASP A 184 10.08 15.21 27.84
CA ASP A 184 8.63 15.34 27.71
C ASP A 184 8.15 15.35 26.25
N GLY A 185 6.82 15.27 26.08
CA GLY A 185 6.17 15.03 24.81
C GLY A 185 6.49 16.02 23.69
N LYS A 186 7.26 15.55 22.70
CA LYS A 186 7.21 15.95 21.29
C LYS A 186 7.66 14.77 20.44
N GLY A 187 7.08 14.61 19.24
CA GLY A 187 7.42 13.54 18.31
C GLY A 187 8.91 13.55 17.99
N LYS A 188 9.67 12.65 18.64
CA LYS A 188 11.13 12.63 18.55
C LYS A 188 11.51 11.84 17.31
N ILE A 189 11.56 12.56 16.19
CA ILE A 189 12.14 12.14 14.92
C ILE A 189 13.50 11.49 15.23
N ARG A 190 13.61 10.18 14.99
CA ARG A 190 14.87 9.44 15.13
C ARG A 190 15.46 9.25 13.74
N SER A 191 16.59 9.89 13.50
CA SER A 191 17.41 9.60 12.33
C SER A 191 18.46 8.54 12.65
N ARG A 192 18.87 7.83 11.61
CA ARG A 192 20.10 7.03 11.59
C ARG A 192 20.74 7.16 10.21
N VAL A 193 22.07 7.15 10.18
CA VAL A 193 22.86 7.05 8.96
C VAL A 193 22.76 5.62 8.44
N SER A 194 22.56 5.45 7.14
CA SER A 194 22.61 4.14 6.48
C SER A 194 24.06 3.68 6.41
N SER A 195 24.37 2.42 6.73
CA SER A 195 25.74 1.91 6.54
C SER A 195 26.14 1.98 5.06
N PRO A 196 27.25 2.63 4.68
CA PRO A 196 27.54 2.93 3.27
C PRO A 196 27.82 1.65 2.47
N ALA A 197 27.05 1.47 1.39
CA ALA A 197 27.34 0.47 0.37
C ALA A 197 28.52 0.97 -0.49
N ILE A 198 29.70 0.35 -0.31
CA ILE A 198 30.96 0.78 -0.94
C ILE A 198 30.80 0.99 -2.46
N THR A 199 31.05 2.22 -2.90
CA THR A 199 31.02 2.62 -4.31
C THR A 199 32.24 2.10 -5.06
N GLY A 200 32.01 1.31 -6.12
CA GLY A 200 33.03 0.78 -7.02
C GLY A 200 32.69 1.11 -8.47
N GLY A 201 33.37 2.10 -9.06
CA GLY A 201 32.95 2.71 -10.32
C GLY A 201 33.19 1.89 -11.60
N ALA A 202 32.32 2.16 -12.58
CA ALA A 202 32.46 1.95 -14.03
C ALA A 202 32.50 0.51 -14.59
N LYS A 203 31.40 0.12 -15.25
CA LYS A 203 31.22 0.32 -16.71
C LYS A 203 29.80 -0.04 -17.19
N SER A 204 29.35 0.66 -18.24
CA SER A 204 28.06 0.44 -18.91
C SER A 204 28.04 -0.89 -19.69
N ALA A 205 27.02 -1.75 -19.46
CA ALA A 205 26.48 -2.67 -20.46
C ALA A 205 25.16 -3.37 -20.03
N SER A 206 24.20 -3.42 -20.97
CA SER A 206 23.14 -4.44 -21.16
C SER A 206 22.09 -4.73 -20.07
N LEU A 207 20.83 -4.64 -20.49
CA LEU A 207 19.61 -5.14 -19.84
C LEU A 207 19.68 -6.65 -19.54
N PRO A 208 19.09 -7.15 -18.43
CA PRO A 208 18.98 -8.58 -18.18
C PRO A 208 17.90 -9.24 -19.08
N SER A 209 18.24 -10.37 -19.70
CA SER A 209 17.36 -11.12 -20.60
C SER A 209 16.26 -11.89 -19.88
N VAL A 210 15.09 -11.96 -20.51
CA VAL A 210 13.93 -12.75 -20.05
C VAL A 210 14.20 -14.26 -20.24
N PRO A 211 13.86 -15.15 -19.28
CA PRO A 211 13.95 -16.59 -19.48
C PRO A 211 12.86 -17.11 -20.44
N SER A 212 13.27 -17.86 -21.47
CA SER A 212 12.37 -18.44 -22.47
C SER A 212 11.52 -19.59 -21.90
N LEU A 213 10.21 -19.57 -22.19
CA LEU A 213 9.29 -20.68 -21.93
C LEU A 213 9.60 -21.90 -22.85
N PRO A 214 9.44 -23.14 -22.36
CA PRO A 214 9.60 -24.33 -23.20
C PRO A 214 8.41 -24.54 -24.16
N SER A 215 8.71 -24.76 -25.43
CA SER A 215 7.73 -24.95 -26.50
C SER A 215 6.97 -26.28 -26.39
N ILE A 216 5.64 -26.22 -26.30
CA ILE A 216 4.77 -27.41 -26.38
C ILE A 216 4.71 -27.90 -27.84
N SER A 217 5.33 -29.04 -28.13
CA SER A 217 5.27 -29.70 -29.43
C SER A 217 3.90 -30.35 -29.67
N ARG A 218 3.18 -29.88 -30.69
CA ARG A 218 1.87 -30.41 -31.11
C ARG A 218 2.05 -31.63 -32.04
N SER A 219 1.70 -32.83 -31.57
CA SER A 219 1.69 -34.05 -32.38
C SER A 219 0.26 -34.45 -32.80
N THR A 220 0.00 -34.48 -34.10
CA THR A 220 -1.24 -35.00 -34.72
C THR A 220 -1.03 -36.43 -35.21
N GLY A 221 -1.97 -37.37 -34.94
CA GLY A 221 -1.87 -38.74 -35.47
C GLY A 221 -2.98 -39.71 -35.04
N SER A 222 -4.09 -39.70 -35.79
CA SER A 222 -4.96 -40.82 -36.18
C SER A 222 -5.41 -41.94 -35.20
N ALA A 223 -6.73 -42.14 -35.13
CA ALA A 223 -7.42 -43.37 -34.67
C ALA A 223 -7.39 -44.48 -35.77
N PRO A 224 -7.93 -45.72 -35.60
CA PRO A 224 -9.36 -46.01 -35.30
C PRO A 224 -9.67 -47.28 -34.46
N GLY A 225 -10.95 -47.50 -34.06
CA GLY A 225 -11.42 -48.87 -33.73
C GLY A 225 -12.64 -49.09 -32.80
N GLY A 226 -13.87 -49.03 -33.35
CA GLY A 226 -14.96 -49.96 -32.99
C GLY A 226 -15.95 -49.66 -31.83
N PRO A 227 -17.14 -50.32 -31.80
CA PRO A 227 -18.34 -49.89 -31.04
C PRO A 227 -18.98 -51.03 -30.18
N PRO A 228 -20.31 -51.09 -29.90
CA PRO A 228 -21.22 -50.15 -29.23
C PRO A 228 -21.96 -50.77 -28.00
N LEU A 229 -22.55 -49.93 -27.13
CA LEU A 229 -23.65 -50.23 -26.18
C LEU A 229 -24.22 -48.87 -25.69
N GLY A 230 -25.49 -48.65 -25.32
CA GLY A 230 -26.71 -49.47 -25.29
C GLY A 230 -27.91 -48.56 -24.90
N ARG A 231 -29.16 -48.93 -25.21
CA ARG A 231 -30.35 -48.04 -25.18
C ARG A 231 -31.41 -48.45 -24.13
N ALA A 232 -31.82 -47.53 -23.25
CA ALA A 232 -33.14 -47.46 -22.58
C ALA A 232 -33.25 -46.10 -21.83
N THR A 233 -34.19 -45.16 -22.00
CA THR A 233 -35.68 -45.11 -22.13
C THR A 233 -36.46 -45.04 -20.80
N GLY A 234 -37.28 -43.98 -20.69
CA GLY A 234 -38.36 -43.80 -19.71
C GLY A 234 -38.10 -42.66 -18.71
N SER A 235 -38.97 -41.69 -18.43
CA SER A 235 -40.20 -41.16 -19.03
C SER A 235 -40.75 -40.13 -18.04
N ASN A 236 -41.16 -38.95 -18.51
CA ASN A 236 -41.95 -37.93 -17.79
C ASN A 236 -43.37 -38.49 -17.46
N PRO A 237 -44.29 -37.82 -16.71
CA PRO A 237 -44.51 -36.37 -16.52
C PRO A 237 -44.62 -35.95 -15.02
N GLY A 238 -44.84 -34.72 -14.58
CA GLY A 238 -45.18 -33.42 -15.19
C GLY A 238 -45.86 -32.54 -14.11
N GLY A 239 -45.88 -31.22 -14.26
CA GLY A 239 -46.47 -30.33 -13.25
C GLY A 239 -46.19 -28.85 -13.50
N ALA A 240 -47.18 -28.12 -13.99
CA ALA A 240 -47.07 -26.68 -14.28
C ALA A 240 -47.52 -25.83 -13.07
N GLY A 241 -46.90 -24.66 -12.88
CA GLY A 241 -47.30 -23.70 -11.85
C GLY A 241 -46.71 -22.31 -12.07
N LYS A 242 -47.45 -21.42 -12.74
CA LYS A 242 -47.14 -19.97 -12.83
C LYS A 242 -47.60 -19.28 -11.54
N GLY A 243 -46.81 -18.35 -10.99
CA GLY A 243 -47.15 -17.72 -9.70
C GLY A 243 -46.40 -16.43 -9.35
N SER A 244 -46.78 -15.33 -10.00
CA SER A 244 -46.64 -13.94 -9.53
C SER A 244 -47.86 -13.18 -10.07
N PRO A 245 -48.34 -12.07 -9.46
CA PRO A 245 -47.67 -11.17 -8.51
C PRO A 245 -48.53 -10.80 -7.28
N SER A 246 -48.07 -9.85 -6.43
CA SER A 246 -48.78 -8.57 -6.13
C SER A 246 -48.23 -7.83 -4.90
N ARG A 247 -48.26 -6.49 -4.97
CA ARG A 247 -47.83 -5.54 -3.93
C ARG A 247 -48.99 -4.58 -3.61
N PRO A 248 -49.38 -4.34 -2.34
CA PRO A 248 -50.41 -3.35 -2.02
C PRO A 248 -49.86 -1.92 -1.86
N GLY A 249 -50.47 -1.00 -2.60
CA GLY A 249 -51.20 0.16 -2.05
C GLY A 249 -50.48 1.23 -1.20
N TYR A 250 -50.31 2.42 -1.80
CA TYR A 250 -50.35 3.72 -1.09
C TYR A 250 -51.78 4.05 -0.62
N PRO A 251 -51.92 4.99 0.32
CA PRO A 251 -52.92 6.05 0.23
C PRO A 251 -52.27 7.45 0.22
N GLY A 252 -52.94 8.44 -0.38
CA GLY A 252 -52.50 9.84 -0.41
C GLY A 252 -53.64 10.82 -0.13
N HIS A 253 -53.32 12.13 -0.19
CA HIS A 253 -54.19 13.29 0.09
C HIS A 253 -54.61 13.48 1.57
N ALA A 254 -54.76 14.70 2.10
CA ALA A 254 -54.52 16.07 1.60
C ALA A 254 -54.26 17.04 2.78
N GLY A 255 -53.85 18.29 2.52
CA GLY A 255 -54.02 19.39 3.49
C GLY A 255 -52.84 20.36 3.64
N ASN A 256 -52.78 21.38 2.79
CA ASN A 256 -52.22 22.70 3.12
C ASN A 256 -53.43 23.65 3.25
N PRO A 257 -53.46 24.71 4.10
CA PRO A 257 -52.77 25.96 3.75
C PRO A 257 -52.32 26.86 4.93
N GLY A 258 -51.68 28.00 4.61
CA GLY A 258 -51.52 29.16 5.51
C GLY A 258 -50.06 29.51 5.82
N MET A 259 -49.37 30.34 5.02
CA MET A 259 -49.43 31.81 4.97
C MET A 259 -49.03 32.52 6.28
N SER A 260 -47.82 33.09 6.32
CA SER A 260 -47.62 34.52 6.63
C SER A 260 -46.16 34.99 6.44
N SER A 261 -45.98 35.90 5.49
CA SER A 261 -44.93 36.94 5.44
C SER A 261 -45.67 38.29 5.41
N PRO A 262 -45.14 39.41 5.94
CA PRO A 262 -44.20 40.30 5.21
C PRO A 262 -43.18 40.96 6.18
N HIS A 263 -42.46 42.08 5.98
CA HIS A 263 -42.16 43.07 4.90
C HIS A 263 -40.63 43.32 4.94
N MET A 264 -39.86 43.56 3.86
CA MET A 264 -39.78 44.70 2.91
C MET A 264 -39.24 46.04 3.45
N MET A 265 -38.36 46.66 2.63
CA MET A 265 -37.79 48.03 2.67
C MET A 265 -36.58 48.30 3.59
N ALA A 266 -35.54 49.05 3.20
CA ALA A 266 -35.09 49.50 1.86
C ALA A 266 -33.65 50.08 1.89
N ALA A 267 -32.99 50.05 0.71
CA ALA A 267 -31.98 51.00 0.18
C ALA A 267 -30.76 51.47 1.01
N GLY A 268 -29.56 51.24 0.43
CA GLY A 268 -28.32 51.96 0.74
C GLY A 268 -27.30 51.76 -0.38
N ALA A 269 -27.00 52.80 -1.15
CA ALA A 269 -26.04 52.74 -2.26
C ALA A 269 -24.62 53.10 -1.81
N GLY A 270 -23.59 52.46 -2.38
CA GLY A 270 -22.19 52.78 -2.04
C GLY A 270 -21.12 52.09 -2.88
N SER A 271 -20.43 52.89 -3.70
CA SER A 271 -19.09 52.70 -4.31
C SER A 271 -18.78 51.46 -5.15
N MET A 272 -18.48 51.71 -6.43
CA MET A 272 -17.55 50.88 -7.21
C MET A 272 -16.12 51.04 -6.68
N ALA A 273 -15.30 50.00 -6.80
CA ALA A 273 -13.84 50.05 -6.77
C ALA A 273 -13.30 48.84 -7.58
N ASP A 274 -12.15 49.01 -8.22
CA ASP A 274 -11.67 48.16 -9.31
C ASP A 274 -11.48 46.67 -8.97
N ARG A 275 -11.85 45.80 -9.93
CA ARG A 275 -11.46 44.39 -9.92
C ARG A 275 -10.90 44.01 -11.30
N ALA A 276 -9.58 43.81 -11.34
CA ALA A 276 -8.86 43.46 -12.55
C ALA A 276 -9.37 42.14 -13.18
N PRO A 277 -9.34 41.99 -14.52
CA PRO A 277 -9.80 40.79 -15.18
C PRO A 277 -8.86 39.61 -14.89
N VAL A 278 -9.42 38.53 -14.32
CA VAL A 278 -8.70 37.27 -14.09
C VAL A 278 -8.41 36.60 -15.44
N THR A 279 -7.16 36.60 -15.86
CA THR A 279 -6.69 35.79 -16.99
C THR A 279 -6.77 34.31 -16.64
N GLN A 280 -7.64 33.55 -17.31
CA GLN A 280 -7.68 32.10 -17.18
C GLN A 280 -6.36 31.46 -17.64
N PRO A 281 -5.82 30.45 -16.92
CA PRO A 281 -4.64 29.73 -17.35
C PRO A 281 -4.94 28.85 -18.58
N ARG A 282 -4.02 28.81 -19.55
CA ARG A 282 -4.15 28.13 -20.85
C ARG A 282 -4.06 26.59 -20.78
N GLY A 283 -4.47 25.96 -19.68
CA GLY A 283 -4.31 24.51 -19.46
C GLY A 283 -5.26 23.61 -20.28
N SER A 284 -6.47 24.07 -20.57
CA SER A 284 -7.50 23.24 -21.21
C SER A 284 -7.21 22.90 -22.68
N ALA A 285 -6.61 23.83 -23.44
CA ALA A 285 -6.32 23.63 -24.86
C ALA A 285 -5.34 22.47 -25.12
N MET A 286 -4.34 22.30 -24.25
CA MET A 286 -3.38 21.19 -24.33
C MET A 286 -4.04 19.83 -24.06
N ILE A 287 -4.97 19.78 -23.12
CA ILE A 287 -5.72 18.56 -22.78
C ILE A 287 -6.58 18.13 -23.98
N TYR A 288 -7.32 19.05 -24.61
CA TYR A 288 -8.12 18.72 -25.80
C TYR A 288 -7.26 18.27 -26.99
N ALA A 289 -6.06 18.83 -27.18
CA ALA A 289 -5.12 18.39 -28.21
C ALA A 289 -4.64 16.95 -27.97
N LEU A 290 -4.25 16.62 -26.72
CA LEU A 290 -3.79 15.27 -26.36
C LEU A 290 -4.91 14.22 -26.49
N VAL A 291 -6.13 14.54 -26.06
CA VAL A 291 -7.30 13.67 -26.25
C VAL A 291 -7.60 13.45 -27.73
N GLY A 292 -7.49 14.49 -28.57
CA GLY A 292 -7.66 14.37 -30.03
C GLY A 292 -6.65 13.42 -30.67
N VAL A 293 -5.36 13.54 -30.30
CA VAL A 293 -4.30 12.63 -30.79
C VAL A 293 -4.56 11.18 -30.36
N LEU A 294 -4.95 10.96 -29.10
CA LEU A 294 -5.26 9.62 -28.58
C LEU A 294 -6.41 8.94 -29.34
N VAL A 295 -7.49 9.67 -29.62
CA VAL A 295 -8.63 9.15 -30.40
C VAL A 295 -8.22 8.76 -31.82
N VAL A 296 -7.39 9.56 -32.49
CA VAL A 296 -6.87 9.23 -33.83
C VAL A 296 -5.99 7.98 -33.80
N LEU A 297 -5.11 7.82 -32.81
CA LEU A 297 -4.26 6.63 -32.67
C LEU A 297 -5.09 5.35 -32.44
N ILE A 298 -6.14 5.43 -31.62
CA ILE A 298 -7.07 4.30 -31.39
C ILE A 298 -7.82 3.94 -32.68
N ALA A 299 -8.28 4.94 -33.45
CA ALA A 299 -8.94 4.70 -34.73
C ALA A 299 -8.01 4.04 -35.77
N VAL A 300 -6.75 4.48 -35.85
CA VAL A 300 -5.73 3.87 -36.73
C VAL A 300 -5.41 2.44 -36.31
N LEU A 301 -5.26 2.17 -35.00
CA LEU A 301 -5.08 0.80 -34.50
C LEU A 301 -6.27 -0.09 -34.82
N GLY A 302 -7.50 0.38 -34.60
CA GLY A 302 -8.72 -0.34 -34.95
C GLY A 302 -8.79 -0.67 -36.44
N TYR A 303 -8.47 0.29 -37.32
CA TYR A 303 -8.41 0.06 -38.76
C TYR A 303 -7.36 -1.00 -39.12
N LEU A 304 -6.13 -0.89 -38.60
CA LEU A 304 -5.04 -1.84 -38.86
C LEU A 304 -5.30 -3.27 -38.35
N VAL A 305 -6.16 -3.43 -37.34
CA VAL A 305 -6.61 -4.73 -36.84
C VAL A 305 -7.74 -5.32 -37.69
N VAL A 306 -8.58 -4.48 -38.30
CA VAL A 306 -9.70 -4.92 -39.19
C VAL A 306 -9.21 -5.21 -40.63
N THR A 307 -8.10 -4.63 -41.06
CA THR A 307 -7.55 -4.79 -42.43
C THR A 307 -6.37 -5.76 -42.53
N LYS A 308 -6.20 -6.66 -41.55
CA LYS A 308 -5.20 -7.73 -41.53
C LYS A 308 -5.85 -9.09 -41.33
#